data_AF-A0A442TAS9-F1
#
_entry.id   AF-A0A442TAS9-F1
#
_cell.length_a   1.000
_cell.length_b   1.000
_cell.length_c   1.000
_cell.angle_alpha   90.00
_cell.angle_beta   90.00
_cell.angle_gamma   90.00
#
_symmetry.space_group_name_H-M   'P 1'
#
loop_
_entity.id
_entity.type
_entity.pdbx_description
1 polymer ?
#
loop_
_entity_poly.entity_id
_entity_poly.type
_entity_poly.pdbx_seq_one_letter_code
_entity_poly.pdbx_strand_id
1 'polypeptide(L)' 'MDDDHELTPHLKCDVELEFSGPTMAVLDKWAADVLRALADRVEKGEFQDGFHEVADKVGKPVGSIYIDYSAQSA' A
#
# COMPACT_ATOMS: atom_id res chain seq x y z
N MET A 1 15.97 -17.65 -32.35
CA MET A 1 16.01 -16.21 -31.98
C MET A 1 15.20 -16.21 -30.71
N ASP A 2 15.83 -16.44 -29.57
CA ASP A 2 15.12 -16.69 -28.32
C ASP A 2 15.96 -16.10 -27.18
N ASP A 3 16.17 -14.78 -27.24
CA ASP A 3 16.46 -14.00 -26.05
C ASP A 3 15.10 -13.71 -25.38
N ASP A 4 14.53 -14.76 -24.80
CA ASP A 4 13.39 -14.67 -23.88
C ASP A 4 13.94 -14.02 -22.61
N HIS A 5 14.04 -12.69 -22.62
CA HIS A 5 14.42 -11.92 -21.44
C HIS A 5 13.39 -12.25 -20.35
N GLU A 6 13.80 -13.07 -19.38
CA GLU A 6 12.95 -13.51 -18.27
C GLU A 6 12.48 -12.27 -17.50
N LEU A 7 11.24 -11.84 -17.78
CA LEU A 7 10.66 -10.67 -17.17
C LEU A 7 10.43 -10.96 -15.69
N THR A 8 11.09 -10.20 -14.81
CA THR A 8 10.93 -10.31 -13.37
C THR A 8 9.75 -9.45 -12.93
N PRO A 9 8.78 -10.00 -12.17
CA PRO A 9 7.70 -9.21 -11.59
C PRO A 9 8.27 -8.16 -10.63
N HIS A 10 7.85 -6.92 -10.82
CA HIS A 10 8.23 -5.77 -10.02
C HIS A 10 6.96 -5.14 -9.42
N LEU A 11 7.02 -4.82 -8.12
CA LEU A 11 5.96 -4.11 -7.40
C LEU A 11 6.50 -2.78 -6.90
N LYS A 12 5.86 -1.69 -7.31
CA LYS A 12 5.97 -0.41 -6.63
C LYS A 12 4.74 -0.21 -5.74
N CYS A 13 4.98 0.10 -4.46
CA CYS A 13 3.95 0.31 -3.46
C CYS A 13 4.29 1.56 -2.64
N ASP A 14 3.54 2.64 -2.85
CA ASP A 14 3.70 3.89 -2.10
C ASP A 14 2.48 4.10 -1.19
N VAL A 15 2.72 4.43 0.08
CA VAL A 15 1.66 4.69 1.07
C VAL A 15 1.83 6.10 1.62
N GLU A 16 0.75 6.88 1.55
CA GLU A 16 0.68 8.22 2.13
C GLU A 16 -0.48 8.29 3.11
N LEU A 17 -0.19 8.65 4.36
CA LEU A 17 -1.17 8.72 5.44
C LEU A 17 -1.05 10.03 6.20
N GLU A 18 -2.18 10.64 6.54
CA GLU A 18 -2.26 11.87 7.33
C GLU A 18 -3.24 11.68 8.48
N PHE A 19 -2.75 11.95 9.70
CA PHE A 19 -3.55 11.81 10.92
C PHE A 19 -3.49 13.09 11.76
N SER A 20 -4.62 13.39 12.41
CA SER A 20 -4.73 14.46 13.41
C SER A 20 -5.35 13.87 14.67
N GLY A 21 -4.76 14.15 15.83
CA GLY A 21 -5.09 13.43 17.06
C GLY A 21 -4.47 14.02 18.33
N PRO A 22 -4.83 13.47 19.50
CA PRO A 22 -4.61 14.11 20.79
C PRO A 22 -3.16 14.02 21.29
N THR A 23 -2.40 12.99 20.87
CA THR A 23 -1.00 12.81 21.26
C THR A 23 -0.24 12.07 20.16
N MET A 24 1.07 12.26 20.08
CA MET A 24 1.94 11.56 19.12
C MET A 24 1.82 10.04 19.26
N ALA A 25 1.80 9.50 20.48
CA ALA A 25 1.68 8.06 20.71
C ALA A 25 0.36 7.47 20.16
N VAL A 26 -0.73 8.24 20.17
CA VAL A 26 -2.00 7.84 19.55
C VAL A 26 -1.88 7.86 18.02
N LEU A 27 -1.23 8.88 17.45
CA LEU A 27 -0.98 8.97 16.01
C LEU A 27 -0.11 7.81 15.51
N ASP A 28 1.00 7.51 16.20
CA ASP A 28 1.90 6.40 15.87
C ASP A 28 1.15 5.06 15.88
N LYS A 29 0.28 4.86 16.88
CA LYS A 29 -0.56 3.67 16.97
C LYS A 29 -1.54 3.56 15.80
N TRP A 30 -2.23 4.65 15.44
CA TRP A 30 -3.18 4.65 14.33
C TRP A 30 -2.50 4.40 12.99
N ALA A 31 -1.36 5.05 12.74
CA ALA A 31 -0.56 4.81 11.55
C ALA A 31 -0.12 3.33 11.46
N ALA A 32 0.42 2.77 12.55
CA ALA A 32 0.82 1.37 12.58
C ALA A 32 -0.37 0.40 12.38
N ASP A 33 -1.54 0.71 12.93
CA ASP A 33 -2.75 -0.07 12.74
C ASP A 33 -3.23 -0.07 11.29
N VAL A 34 -3.19 1.07 10.61
CA VAL A 34 -3.53 1.18 9.19
C VAL A 34 -2.52 0.45 8.32
N LEU A 35 -1.22 0.61 8.58
CA LEU A 35 -0.16 -0.08 7.82
C LEU A 35 -0.27 -1.61 7.91
N ARG A 36 -0.59 -2.16 9.09
CA ARG A 36 -0.84 -3.60 9.23
C ARG A 36 -2.06 -4.05 8.42
N ALA A 37 -3.15 -3.29 8.47
CA ALA A 37 -4.34 -3.61 7.66
C ALA A 37 -4.05 -3.53 6.15
N LEU A 38 -3.24 -2.57 5.70
CA LEU A 38 -2.81 -2.50 4.30
C LEU A 38 -1.94 -3.70 3.91
N ALA A 39 -0.99 -4.10 4.76
CA ALA A 39 -0.17 -5.28 4.53
C ALA A 39 -1.04 -6.55 4.37
N ASP A 40 -1.99 -6.76 5.27
CA ASP A 40 -2.94 -7.89 5.20
C ASP A 40 -3.73 -7.90 3.86
N ARG A 41 -4.08 -6.72 3.33
CA ARG A 41 -4.81 -6.59 2.06
C ARG A 41 -3.91 -6.81 0.84
N VAL A 42 -2.66 -6.36 0.89
CA VAL A 42 -1.65 -6.63 -0.13
C VAL A 42 -1.40 -8.14 -0.24
N GLU A 43 -1.22 -8.84 0.88
CA GLU A 43 -1.01 -10.30 0.90
C GLU A 43 -2.20 -11.07 0.31
N LYS A 44 -3.42 -10.56 0.46
CA LYS A 44 -4.64 -11.15 -0.11
C LYS A 44 -4.88 -10.80 -1.57
N GLY A 45 -4.05 -9.96 -2.18
CA GLY A 45 -4.24 -9.49 -3.56
C GLY A 45 -5.48 -8.63 -3.74
N GLU A 46 -5.88 -7.87 -2.71
CA GLU A 46 -7.11 -7.06 -2.74
C GLU A 46 -6.94 -5.70 -3.44
N PHE A 47 -5.75 -5.41 -3.96
CA PHE A 47 -5.47 -4.18 -4.71
C PHE A 47 -5.28 -4.47 -6.20
N GLN A 48 -5.78 -3.56 -7.02
CA GLN A 48 -5.48 -3.46 -8.45
C GLN A 48 -4.43 -2.36 -8.67
N ASP A 49 -3.87 -2.25 -9.88
CA ASP A 49 -3.00 -1.12 -10.20
C ASP A 49 -3.72 0.21 -10.04
N GLY A 50 -3.01 1.21 -9.52
CA GLY A 50 -3.49 2.57 -9.31
C GLY A 50 -3.62 2.97 -7.84
N PHE A 51 -4.36 4.07 -7.63
CA PHE A 51 -4.59 4.68 -6.33
C PHE A 51 -5.84 4.12 -5.67
N HIS A 52 -5.74 3.79 -4.39
CA HIS A 52 -6.84 3.33 -3.55
C HIS A 52 -6.92 4.19 -2.30
N GLU A 53 -8.15 4.59 -1.95
CA GLU A 53 -8.39 5.29 -0.69
C GLU A 53 -8.10 4.38 0.51
N VAL A 54 -7.46 4.95 1.53
CA VAL A 54 -7.19 4.27 2.79
C VAL A 54 -8.05 4.90 3.88
N ALA A 55 -8.79 4.04 4.58
CA ALA A 55 -9.56 4.42 5.75
C ALA A 55 -8.98 3.81 7.02
N ASP A 56 -9.18 4.49 8.15
CA ASP A 56 -8.85 3.94 9.46
C ASP A 56 -9.85 2.84 9.89
N LYS A 57 -9.67 2.31 11.11
CA LYS A 57 -10.52 1.25 11.66
C LYS A 57 -11.99 1.63 11.83
N VAL A 58 -12.34 2.91 11.80
CA VAL A 58 -13.73 3.37 11.91
C VAL A 58 -14.30 3.82 10.55
N GLY A 59 -13.56 3.61 9.46
CA GLY A 59 -13.97 3.96 8.10
C GLY A 59 -13.75 5.42 7.73
N LYS A 60 -13.00 6.19 8.53
CA LYS A 60 -12.65 7.57 8.18
C LYS A 60 -11.50 7.55 7.15
N PRO A 61 -11.59 8.29 6.04
CA PRO A 61 -10.47 8.44 5.12
C PRO A 61 -9.26 9.08 5.81
N VAL A 62 -8.08 8.48 5.63
CA VAL A 62 -6.82 8.89 6.26
C VAL A 62 -5.64 8.91 5.29
N GLY A 63 -5.86 8.64 4.00
CA GLY A 63 -4.81 8.74 3.00
C GLY A 63 -5.07 7.86 1.77
N SER A 64 -3.99 7.46 1.12
CA SER A 64 -4.03 6.62 -0.07
C SER A 64 -2.87 5.63 -0.13
N ILE A 65 -3.07 4.56 -0.88
CA ILE A 65 -2.03 3.62 -1.29
C ILE A 65 -2.02 3.54 -2.82
N TYR A 66 -0.83 3.63 -3.40
CA TYR A 66 -0.60 3.43 -4.84
C TYR A 66 0.10 2.08 -5.05
N ILE A 67 -0.47 1.25 -5.93
CA ILE A 67 0.06 -0.05 -6.33
C ILE A 67 0.34 -0.01 -7.84
N ASP A 68 1.51 -0.49 -8.25
CA ASP A 68 1.88 -0.64 -9.65
C ASP A 68 2.67 -1.95 -9.83
N TYR A 69 2.01 -2.92 -10.45
CA TYR A 69 2.61 -4.16 -10.91
C TYR A 69 3.16 -3.97 -12.32
N SER A 70 4.46 -4.17 -12.47
CA SER A 70 5.14 -4.13 -13.77
C SER A 70 6.06 -5.33 -13.93
N ALA A 71 6.54 -5.55 -15.15
CA ALA A 71 7.53 -6.57 -15.44
C ALA A 71 8.80 -5.87 -15.94
N GLN A 72 9.93 -6.14 -15.30
CA GLN A 72 11.22 -5.55 -15.66
C GLN A 72 12.16 -6.63 -16.18
N SER A 73 12.94 -6.32 -17.20
CA SER A 73 14.07 -7.17 -17.60
C SER A 73 15.12 -7.12 -16.47
N ALA A 74 15.50 -8.29 -15.96
CA ALA A 74 16.55 -8.43 -14.95
C ALA A 74 17.93 -7.96 -15.44
#